data_AF-A0A1Y1Q101-F1
#
_entry.id   AF-A0A1Y1Q101-F1
#
_cell.length_a   1.000
_cell.length_b   1.000
_cell.length_c   1.000
_cell.angle_alpha   90.00
_cell.angle_beta   90.00
_cell.angle_gamma   90.00
#
_symmetry.space_group_name_H-M   'P 1'
#
loop_
_entity.id
_entity.type
_entity.pdbx_description
1 polymer ?
#
loop_
_entity_poly.entity_id
_entity_poly.type
_entity_poly.pdbx_seq_one_letter_code
_entity_poly.pdbx_strand_id
1 'polypeptide(L)'
;MLAFTNDLPLLQTVIEGLTAEGGGLCPEASVEALNVALDHLKDNGVIFFSTEASPYDDADIEAWSARLKTQQVKFNAVVSGDGGDEESWNEVK
;
A
#
# COMPACT_ATOMS: atom_id res chain seq x y z
N MET A 1 15.11 1.54 5.86
CA MET A 1 15.02 0.46 4.85
C MET A 1 14.59 -0.79 5.59
N LEU A 2 13.30 -1.15 5.54
CA LEU A 2 12.81 -2.37 6.17
C LEU A 2 13.08 -3.52 5.21
N ALA A 3 14.00 -4.39 5.60
CA ALA A 3 14.34 -5.59 4.84
C ALA A 3 13.42 -6.75 5.26
N PHE A 4 13.19 -7.70 4.35
CA PHE A 4 12.55 -8.96 4.69
C PHE A 4 13.28 -9.62 5.88
N THR A 5 12.53 -9.96 6.91
CA THR A 5 13.05 -10.60 8.12
C THR A 5 12.25 -11.87 8.43
N ASN A 6 12.93 -12.85 9.02
CA ASN A 6 12.32 -14.01 9.66
C ASN A 6 12.29 -13.88 11.20
N ASP A 7 12.75 -12.74 11.74
CA ASP A 7 12.70 -12.39 13.15
C ASP A 7 11.33 -11.79 13.49
N LEU A 8 10.44 -12.61 14.05
CA LEU A 8 9.08 -12.21 14.41
C LEU A 8 9.04 -11.15 15.53
N PRO A 9 9.82 -11.25 16.62
CA PRO A 9 9.92 -10.17 17.59
C PRO A 9 10.31 -8.82 16.98
N LEU A 10 11.29 -8.80 16.08
CA LEU A 10 11.68 -7.57 15.39
C LEU A 10 10.53 -7.02 14.53
N LEU A 11 9.83 -7.88 13.79
CA LEU A 11 8.66 -7.47 13.01
C LEU A 11 7.57 -6.86 13.91
N GLN A 12 7.28 -7.50 15.04
CA GLN A 12 6.31 -6.99 16.00
C GLN A 12 6.71 -5.62 16.55
N THR A 13 7.97 -5.42 16.94
CA THR A 13 8.45 -4.11 17.41
C THR A 13 8.30 -3.01 16.35
N VAL A 14 8.55 -3.32 15.08
CA VAL A 14 8.35 -2.35 13.99
C VAL A 14 6.86 -2.01 13.82
N ILE A 15 5.97 -3.00 13.87
CA ILE A 15 4.52 -2.81 13.76
C ILE A 15 3.99 -1.97 14.92
N GLU A 16 4.43 -2.26 16.15
CA GLU A 16 4.04 -1.51 17.35
C GLU A 16 4.49 -0.05 17.34
N GLY A 17 5.53 0.27 16.55
CA GLY A 17 6.03 1.63 16.36
C GLY A 17 5.34 2.44 15.27
N LEU A 18 4.41 1.85 14.50
CA LEU A 18 3.70 2.56 13.44
C LEU A 18 2.65 3.52 14.02
N THR A 19 2.54 4.70 13.40
CA THR A 19 1.51 5.70 13.71
C THR A 19 0.71 6.02 12.46
N ALA A 20 -0.59 6.27 12.62
CA ALA A 20 -1.44 6.73 11.52
C ALA A 20 -1.13 8.19 11.18
N GLU A 21 -1.10 8.50 9.88
CA GLU A 21 -0.98 9.85 9.34
C GLU A 21 -2.02 10.02 8.23
N GLY A 22 -2.58 11.23 8.09
CA GLY A 22 -3.54 11.55 7.03
C GLY A 22 -2.84 12.25 5.86
N GLY A 23 -3.19 11.87 4.63
CA GLY A 23 -2.63 12.44 3.39
C GLY A 23 -3.24 13.78 2.95
N GLY A 24 -4.33 14.22 3.58
CA GLY A 24 -5.04 15.46 3.26
C GLY A 24 -5.94 15.39 2.02
N LEU A 25 -6.01 14.24 1.35
CA LEU A 25 -6.95 13.90 0.29
C LEU A 25 -7.55 12.53 0.59
N CYS A 26 -8.76 12.26 0.08
CA CYS A 26 -9.34 10.93 0.18
C CYS A 26 -8.60 9.88 -0.65
N PRO A 27 -8.24 10.10 -1.93
CA PRO A 27 -7.34 9.20 -2.62
C PRO A 27 -5.94 9.26 -2.00
N GLU A 28 -5.29 8.10 -1.90
CA GLU A 28 -4.02 7.93 -1.21
C GLU A 28 -2.95 7.30 -2.13
N ALA A 29 -1.68 7.51 -1.79
CA ALA A 29 -0.49 7.09 -2.58
C ALA A 29 -0.20 5.57 -2.56
N SER A 30 -1.23 4.74 -2.70
CA SER A 30 -1.14 3.29 -2.53
C SER A 30 -0.31 2.62 -3.64
N VAL A 31 -0.39 3.07 -4.89
CA VAL A 31 0.37 2.48 -6.00
C VAL A 31 1.86 2.79 -5.91
N GLU A 32 2.23 3.98 -5.44
CA GLU A 32 3.60 4.38 -5.14
C GLU A 32 4.19 3.50 -4.03
N ALA A 33 3.45 3.32 -2.93
CA ALA A 33 3.85 2.44 -1.84
C ALA A 33 4.01 0.98 -2.30
N LEU A 34 3.09 0.49 -3.12
CA LEU A 34 3.16 -0.86 -3.68
C LEU A 34 4.34 -1.03 -4.66
N ASN A 35 4.71 0.00 -5.41
CA ASN A 35 5.91 -0.02 -6.25
C ASN A 35 7.19 -0.13 -5.41
N VAL A 36 7.28 0.60 -4.29
CA VAL A 36 8.39 0.47 -3.33
C VAL A 36 8.42 -0.93 -2.72
N ALA A 37 7.26 -1.50 -2.38
CA ALA A 37 7.19 -2.87 -1.87
C ALA A 37 7.71 -3.90 -2.88
N LEU A 38 7.36 -3.77 -4.17
CA LEU A 38 7.83 -4.65 -5.24
C LEU A 38 9.34 -4.55 -5.49
N ASP A 39 9.98 -3.42 -5.19
CA ASP A 39 11.45 -3.28 -5.30
C ASP A 39 12.19 -4.11 -4.24
N HIS A 40 11.53 -4.43 -3.13
CA HIS A 40 12.14 -5.15 -2.01
C HIS A 40 11.68 -6.62 -1.95
N LEU A 41 10.66 -6.99 -2.73
CA LEU A 41 10.06 -8.31 -2.73
C LEU A 41 10.80 -9.25 -3.70
N LYS A 42 10.99 -10.51 -3.30
CA LYS A 42 11.50 -11.56 -4.19
C LYS A 42 10.40 -12.05 -5.13
N ASP A 43 10.79 -12.61 -6.27
CA ASP A 43 9.86 -13.34 -7.14
C ASP A 43 9.07 -14.38 -6.35
N ASN A 44 7.80 -14.57 -6.71
CA ASN A 44 6.82 -15.42 -6.01
C ASN A 44 6.48 -14.97 -4.57
N GLY A 45 6.84 -13.74 -4.21
CA GLY A 45 6.54 -13.13 -2.93
C GLY A 45 5.04 -12.88 -2.69
N VAL A 46 4.71 -12.45 -1.48
CA VAL A 46 3.33 -12.16 -1.06
C VAL A 46 3.25 -10.72 -0.57
N ILE A 47 2.23 -10.01 -1.06
CA ILE A 47 1.82 -8.70 -0.53
C ILE A 47 0.45 -8.86 0.13
N PHE A 48 0.34 -8.35 1.35
CA PHE A 48 -0.93 -8.08 2.02
C PHE A 48 -1.14 -6.58 2.01
N PHE A 49 -2.21 -6.13 1.37
CA PHE A 49 -2.55 -4.73 1.21
C PHE A 49 -3.90 -4.46 1.85
N SER A 50 -3.98 -3.40 2.64
CA SER A 50 -5.21 -2.95 3.29
C SER A 50 -5.36 -1.45 3.09
N THR A 51 -6.53 -1.01 2.60
CA THR A 51 -6.84 0.41 2.41
C THR A 51 -8.35 0.65 2.55
N GLU A 52 -8.72 1.85 2.97
CA GLU A 52 -10.09 2.37 2.91
C GLU A 52 -10.30 3.42 1.80
N ALA A 53 -9.26 3.66 1.00
CA ALA A 53 -9.18 4.69 -0.02
C ALA A 53 -8.73 4.13 -1.37
N SER A 54 -9.23 4.72 -2.45
CA SER A 54 -8.69 4.55 -3.80
C SER A 54 -7.26 5.08 -3.94
N PRO A 55 -6.50 4.59 -4.94
CA PRO A 55 -5.27 5.26 -5.37
C PRO A 55 -5.55 6.64 -5.97
N TYR A 56 -4.51 7.45 -6.16
CA TYR A 56 -4.62 8.65 -6.99
C TYR A 56 -5.05 8.32 -8.43
N ASP A 57 -5.81 9.22 -9.05
CA ASP A 57 -6.37 9.06 -10.40
C ASP A 57 -5.30 8.90 -11.49
N ASP A 58 -4.11 9.46 -11.27
CA ASP A 58 -2.97 9.40 -12.19
C ASP A 58 -2.02 8.22 -11.90
N ALA A 59 -2.35 7.37 -10.94
CA ALA A 59 -1.55 6.19 -10.60
C ALA A 59 -1.51 5.19 -11.78
N ASP A 60 -0.30 4.75 -12.13
CA ASP A 60 -0.09 3.78 -13.21
C ASP A 60 -0.33 2.33 -12.75
N ILE A 61 -1.61 2.00 -12.59
CA ILE A 61 -2.07 0.67 -12.15
C ILE A 61 -1.66 -0.41 -13.16
N GLU A 62 -1.64 -0.09 -14.45
CA GLU A 62 -1.30 -1.07 -15.49
C GLU A 62 0.18 -1.45 -15.45
N ALA A 63 1.08 -0.48 -15.31
CA ALA A 63 2.51 -0.76 -15.13
C ALA A 63 2.75 -1.55 -13.84
N TRP A 64 2.11 -1.16 -12.74
CA TRP A 64 2.21 -1.89 -11.48
C TRP A 64 1.71 -3.35 -11.60
N SER A 65 0.56 -3.56 -12.25
CA SER A 65 -0.01 -4.89 -12.52
C SER A 65 0.91 -5.74 -13.39
N ALA A 66 1.56 -5.13 -14.39
CA ALA A 66 2.56 -5.82 -15.22
C ALA A 66 3.78 -6.26 -14.39
N ARG A 67 4.27 -5.42 -13.47
CA ARG A 67 5.36 -5.78 -12.55
C ARG A 67 4.98 -6.95 -11.64
N LEU A 68 3.80 -6.89 -11.04
CA LEU A 68 3.26 -7.93 -10.16
C LEU A 68 3.17 -9.29 -10.87
N LYS A 69 2.69 -9.31 -12.13
CA LYS A 69 2.65 -10.52 -12.96
C LYS A 69 4.05 -11.03 -13.32
N THR A 70 4.96 -10.13 -13.69
CA THR A 70 6.35 -10.48 -14.06
C THR A 70 7.09 -11.14 -12.90
N GLN A 71 6.94 -10.61 -11.68
CA GLN A 71 7.53 -11.17 -10.47
C GLN A 71 6.71 -12.32 -9.86
N GLN A 72 5.57 -12.70 -10.46
CA GLN A 72 4.68 -13.76 -9.97
C GLN A 72 4.20 -13.54 -8.52
N VAL A 73 4.02 -12.28 -8.12
CA VAL A 73 3.65 -11.91 -6.75
C VAL A 73 2.20 -12.25 -6.47
N LYS A 74 1.93 -12.85 -5.31
CA LYS A 74 0.57 -13.05 -4.80
C LYS A 74 0.13 -11.79 -4.07
N PHE A 75 -0.90 -11.14 -4.58
CA PHE A 75 -1.45 -9.91 -4.01
C PHE A 75 -2.79 -10.19 -3.35
N ASN A 76 -2.86 -9.95 -2.04
CA ASN A 76 -4.06 -10.10 -1.23
C ASN A 76 -4.48 -8.72 -0.77
N ALA A 77 -5.56 -8.20 -1.34
CA ALA A 77 -6.10 -6.90 -1.00
C ALA A 77 -7.34 -7.03 -0.11
N VAL A 78 -7.37 -6.25 0.96
CA VAL A 78 -8.57 -5.95 1.75
C VAL A 78 -8.89 -4.48 1.52
N VAL A 79 -9.99 -4.22 0.82
CA VAL A 79 -10.44 -2.87 0.52
C VAL A 79 -11.77 -2.67 1.25
N SER A 80 -11.80 -1.75 2.22
CA SER A 80 -13.00 -1.48 3.02
C SER A 80 -13.87 -0.35 2.46
N GLY A 81 -13.34 0.47 1.55
CA GLY A 81 -14.03 1.63 0.98
C GLY A 81 -13.25 2.31 -0.14
N ASP A 82 -13.80 3.42 -0.64
CA ASP A 82 -13.29 4.20 -1.78
C ASP A 82 -13.02 5.68 -1.39
N GLY A 83 -13.04 6.01 -0.09
CA GLY A 83 -12.94 7.39 0.39
C GLY A 83 -14.05 8.34 -0.10
N GLY A 84 -15.13 7.81 -0.68
CA GLY A 84 -16.18 8.57 -1.38
C GLY A 84 -17.24 9.25 -0.50
N ASP A 85 -16.87 9.77 0.67
CA ASP A 85 -17.79 10.58 1.47
C ASP A 85 -17.70 12.06 1.06
N GLU A 86 -18.82 12.60 0.56
CA GLU A 86 -19.05 14.02 0.27
C GLU A 86 -18.87 14.94 1.50
N GLU A 87 -18.72 14.36 2.70
CA GLU A 87 -18.46 15.05 3.98
C GLU A 87 -16.99 14.97 4.43
N SER A 88 -16.06 14.68 3.52
CA SER A 88 -14.62 14.70 3.84
C SER A 88 -14.21 16.04 4.44
N TRP A 89 -13.71 16.00 5.67
CA TRP A 89 -13.16 17.16 6.40
C TRP A 89 -11.84 17.67 5.80
N ASN A 90 -11.33 16.95 4.81
CA ASN A 90 -10.13 17.30 4.07
C ASN A 90 -10.52 18.24 2.92
N GLU A 91 -10.91 19.46 3.27
CA GLU A 91 -11.02 20.54 2.29
C GLU A 91 -9.62 20.86 1.75
N VAL A 92 -9.43 20.66 0.44
CA VAL A 92 -8.26 21.17 -0.27
C VAL A 92 -8.27 22.69 -0.16
N LYS A 93 -7.26 23.27 0.51
CA LYS A 93 -6.96 24.70 0.40
C LYS A 93 -6.04 24.97 -0.77
#